data_AF-A0A2T3W8C3-F1
#
_entry.id   AF-A0A2T3W8C3-F1
#
_cell.length_a   1.000
_cell.length_b   1.000
_cell.length_c   1.000
_cell.angle_alpha   90.00
_cell.angle_beta   90.00
_cell.angle_gamma   90.00
#
_symmetry.space_group_name_H-M   'P 1'
#
loop_
_entity.id
_entity.type
_entity.pdbx_description
1 polymer ?
#
loop_
_entity_poly.entity_id
_entity_poly.type
_entity_poly.pdbx_seq_one_letter_code
_entity_poly.pdbx_strand_id
1 'polypeptide(L)'
;MARRQTPLKMDPAMQLVTQWLDEQPQDMWLAFVLNTNHDIAVDALRWMIRSGRCDRAVALAMYWALGAGFYVQYADRSEVPAYAQLGFNLIKKIERLFLAGEFPASDLGYDPSRELLVYADVPVVSPVPAALKSPIPGRQIDLASLTAGWENGVPAFIWTELDARGSVRA
;
A
#
# COMPACT_ATOMS: atom_id res chain seq x y z
N MET A 1 -27.00 -3.85 -8.82
CA MET A 1 -26.33 -3.00 -9.85
C MET A 1 -24.93 -2.66 -9.36
N ALA A 2 -23.88 -3.24 -9.94
CA ALA A 2 -22.52 -2.87 -9.60
C ALA A 2 -22.23 -1.47 -10.15
N ARG A 3 -21.92 -0.50 -9.28
CA ARG A 3 -21.42 0.81 -9.73
C ARG A 3 -20.18 0.55 -10.58
N ARG A 4 -20.23 0.88 -11.87
CA ARG A 4 -19.03 0.94 -12.72
C ARG A 4 -18.10 1.95 -12.07
N GLN A 5 -17.06 1.45 -11.43
CA GLN A 5 -16.02 2.27 -10.85
C GLN A 5 -15.23 2.89 -12.00
N THR A 6 -15.11 4.22 -12.03
CA THR A 6 -14.22 4.90 -12.98
C THR A 6 -12.79 4.36 -12.77
N PRO A 7 -12.11 3.92 -13.85
CA PRO A 7 -10.71 3.50 -13.78
C PRO A 7 -9.85 4.61 -13.16
N LEU A 8 -8.90 4.24 -12.33
CA LEU A 8 -7.89 5.19 -11.87
C LEU A 8 -7.02 5.58 -13.08
N LYS A 9 -6.79 6.89 -13.26
CA LYS A 9 -5.75 7.34 -14.19
C LYS A 9 -4.42 7.09 -13.50
N MET A 10 -3.59 6.23 -14.08
CA MET A 10 -2.30 5.84 -13.52
C MET A 10 -1.19 6.13 -14.51
N ASP A 11 0.02 6.36 -13.99
CA ASP A 11 1.24 6.28 -14.78
C ASP A 11 1.34 4.93 -15.53
N PRO A 12 1.85 4.87 -16.77
CA PRO A 12 1.99 3.62 -17.53
C PRO A 12 2.70 2.49 -16.76
N ALA A 13 3.72 2.81 -15.95
CA ALA A 13 4.40 1.82 -15.13
C ALA A 13 3.44 1.19 -14.12
N MET A 14 2.65 2.02 -13.44
CA MET A 14 1.68 1.56 -12.46
C MET A 14 0.50 0.80 -13.10
N GLN A 15 0.17 1.08 -14.36
CA GLN A 15 -0.80 0.27 -15.12
C GLN A 15 -0.26 -1.15 -15.35
N LEU A 16 1.00 -1.29 -15.77
CA LEU A 16 1.64 -2.58 -15.94
C LEU A 16 1.77 -3.35 -14.63
N VAL A 17 2.17 -2.66 -13.56
CA VAL A 17 2.28 -3.25 -12.21
C VAL A 17 0.93 -3.78 -11.75
N THR A 18 -0.15 -3.01 -11.90
CA THR A 18 -1.48 -3.47 -11.47
C THR A 18 -2.02 -4.61 -12.32
N GLN A 19 -1.74 -4.64 -13.63
CA GLN A 19 -2.05 -5.79 -14.49
C GLN A 19 -1.32 -7.05 -14.04
N TRP A 20 -0.02 -6.94 -13.79
CA TRP A 20 0.78 -8.05 -13.29
C TRP A 20 0.29 -8.53 -11.91
N LEU A 21 0.09 -7.61 -10.96
CA LEU A 21 -0.42 -7.90 -9.62
C LEU A 21 -1.80 -8.56 -9.63
N ASP A 22 -2.64 -8.27 -10.63
CA ASP A 22 -3.98 -8.86 -10.74
C ASP A 22 -3.94 -10.39 -10.75
N GLU A 23 -2.88 -10.95 -11.34
CA GLU A 23 -2.62 -12.38 -11.50
C GLU A 23 -1.73 -12.96 -10.38
N GLN A 24 -1.23 -12.13 -9.46
CA GLN A 24 -0.29 -12.57 -8.42
C GLN A 24 -0.98 -12.99 -7.11
N PRO A 25 -0.34 -13.89 -6.33
CA PRO A 25 -0.76 -14.18 -4.96
C PRO A 25 -0.51 -13.00 -4.02
N GLN A 26 -1.15 -13.04 -2.85
CA GLN A 26 -1.03 -12.01 -1.81
C GLN A 26 0.40 -11.84 -1.29
N ASP A 27 1.25 -12.86 -1.38
CA ASP A 27 2.69 -12.79 -1.09
C ASP A 27 3.37 -11.70 -1.90
N MET A 28 3.07 -11.61 -3.21
CA MET A 28 3.62 -10.57 -4.09
C MET A 28 3.00 -9.21 -3.82
N TRP A 29 1.74 -9.17 -3.39
CA TRP A 29 1.09 -7.93 -2.99
C TRP A 29 1.75 -7.35 -1.75
N LEU A 30 2.04 -8.20 -0.75
CA LEU A 30 2.78 -7.83 0.44
C LEU A 30 4.21 -7.39 0.08
N ALA A 31 4.91 -8.15 -0.77
CA ALA A 31 6.25 -7.80 -1.22
C ALA A 31 6.28 -6.43 -1.93
N PHE A 32 5.31 -6.17 -2.80
CA PHE A 32 5.17 -4.87 -3.47
C PHE A 32 4.97 -3.72 -2.48
N VAL A 33 4.06 -3.89 -1.52
CA VAL A 33 3.83 -2.89 -0.47
C VAL A 33 5.09 -2.62 0.35
N LEU A 34 5.89 -3.63 0.67
CA LEU A 34 7.06 -3.47 1.54
C LEU A 34 8.32 -2.99 0.82
N ASN A 35 8.37 -3.06 -0.52
CA ASN A 35 9.59 -2.81 -1.29
C ASN A 35 9.46 -1.65 -2.29
N THR A 36 8.27 -1.09 -2.47
CA THR A 36 8.04 0.02 -3.39
C THR A 36 8.22 1.39 -2.74
N ASN A 37 8.46 2.41 -3.56
CA ASN A 37 8.35 3.79 -3.12
C ASN A 37 6.87 4.22 -3.15
N HIS A 38 6.28 4.44 -1.97
CA HIS A 38 4.85 4.69 -1.83
C HIS A 38 4.37 6.01 -2.42
N ASP A 39 5.24 7.01 -2.56
CA ASP A 39 4.89 8.28 -3.21
C ASP A 39 4.67 8.09 -4.72
N ILE A 40 5.46 7.22 -5.34
CA ILE A 40 5.34 6.86 -6.75
C ILE A 40 4.21 5.85 -6.96
N ALA A 41 4.09 4.87 -6.07
CA ALA A 41 3.19 3.74 -6.21
C ALA A 41 1.76 3.99 -5.70
N VAL A 42 1.46 5.19 -5.18
CA VAL A 42 0.20 5.47 -4.48
C VAL A 42 -1.05 5.08 -5.28
N ASP A 43 -1.05 5.24 -6.61
CA ASP A 43 -2.20 4.84 -7.43
C ASP A 43 -2.36 3.32 -7.55
N ALA A 44 -1.27 2.56 -7.65
CA ALA A 44 -1.31 1.10 -7.61
C ALA A 44 -1.82 0.61 -6.24
N LEU A 45 -1.35 1.21 -5.14
CA LEU A 45 -1.81 0.91 -3.78
C LEU A 45 -3.31 1.22 -3.62
N ARG A 46 -3.80 2.34 -4.19
CA ARG A 46 -5.23 2.66 -4.22
C ARG A 46 -6.03 1.62 -5.01
N TRP A 47 -5.50 1.10 -6.12
CA TRP A 47 -6.15 0.03 -6.88
C TRP A 47 -6.23 -1.26 -6.09
N MET A 48 -5.16 -1.66 -5.39
CA MET A 48 -5.17 -2.85 -4.53
C MET A 48 -6.32 -2.79 -3.52
N ILE A 49 -6.49 -1.66 -2.82
CA ILE A 49 -7.60 -1.46 -1.88
C ILE A 49 -8.96 -1.40 -2.58
N ARG A 50 -9.04 -0.87 -3.82
CA ARG A 50 -10.31 -0.80 -4.58
C ARG A 50 -10.74 -2.11 -5.20
N SER A 51 -9.81 -3.04 -5.44
CA SER A 51 -10.09 -4.36 -5.99
C SER A 51 -11.00 -5.20 -5.07
N GLY A 52 -10.98 -4.92 -3.76
CA GLY A 52 -11.68 -5.73 -2.75
C GLY A 52 -10.98 -7.07 -2.45
N ARG A 53 -9.81 -7.33 -3.05
CA ARG A 53 -9.05 -8.58 -2.92
C ARG A 53 -7.80 -8.44 -2.05
N CYS A 54 -7.52 -7.26 -1.52
CA CYS A 54 -6.34 -7.01 -0.68
C CYS A 54 -6.55 -7.65 0.70
N ASP A 55 -5.73 -8.64 1.05
CA ASP A 55 -5.88 -9.34 2.31
C ASP A 55 -5.53 -8.46 3.51
N ARG A 56 -6.06 -8.83 4.68
CA ARG A 56 -5.94 -8.04 5.91
C ARG A 56 -4.48 -7.75 6.31
N ALA A 57 -3.54 -8.69 6.13
CA ALA A 57 -2.13 -8.44 6.43
C ALA A 57 -1.47 -7.47 5.45
N VAL A 58 -1.80 -7.58 4.16
CA VAL A 58 -1.33 -6.64 3.13
C VAL A 58 -1.86 -5.23 3.41
N ALA A 59 -3.14 -5.11 3.77
CA ALA A 59 -3.74 -3.83 4.13
C ALA A 59 -3.09 -3.21 5.38
N LEU A 60 -2.77 -4.01 6.40
CA LEU A 60 -2.07 -3.53 7.59
C LEU A 60 -0.65 -3.07 7.26
N ALA A 61 0.09 -3.84 6.47
CA ALA A 61 1.42 -3.45 6.00
C ALA A 61 1.37 -2.14 5.21
N MET A 62 0.38 -1.99 4.33
CA MET A 62 0.20 -0.78 3.52
C MET A 62 -0.13 0.44 4.38
N TYR A 63 -0.97 0.28 5.41
CA TYR A 63 -1.30 1.36 6.36
C TYR A 63 -0.04 1.93 7.00
N TRP A 64 0.84 1.06 7.51
CA TRP A 64 2.06 1.49 8.17
C TRP A 64 3.14 1.98 7.21
N ALA A 65 3.32 1.31 6.07
CA ALA A 65 4.30 1.71 5.05
C ALA A 65 3.99 3.09 4.44
N LEU A 66 2.70 3.49 4.38
CA LEU A 66 2.29 4.85 4.00
C LEU A 66 2.60 5.91 5.07
N GLY A 67 3.17 5.53 6.23
CA GLY A 67 3.56 6.45 7.28
C GLY A 67 2.42 6.82 8.22
N ALA A 68 1.48 5.93 8.52
CA ALA A 68 0.35 6.21 9.41
C ALA A 68 0.77 6.85 10.76
N GLY A 69 1.91 6.45 11.32
CA GLY A 69 2.47 7.05 12.53
C GLY A 69 2.81 8.54 12.38
N PHE A 70 3.22 9.00 11.21
CA PHE A 70 3.50 10.42 10.95
C PHE A 70 2.21 11.25 10.83
N TYR A 71 1.16 10.68 10.23
CA TYR A 71 -0.08 11.41 9.96
C TYR A 71 -1.00 11.57 11.18
N VAL A 72 -0.65 11.02 12.34
CA VAL A 72 -1.40 11.21 13.59
C VAL A 72 -1.43 12.67 14.06
N GLN A 73 -0.53 13.52 13.57
CA GLN A 73 -0.49 14.94 13.90
C GLN A 73 -1.58 15.78 13.25
N TYR A 74 -2.26 15.25 12.24
CA TYR A 74 -3.30 15.97 11.51
C TYR A 74 -4.68 15.49 11.95
N ALA A 75 -5.54 16.43 12.31
CA ALA A 75 -6.96 16.17 12.59
C ALA A 75 -7.75 16.00 11.29
N ASP A 76 -7.41 16.79 10.27
CA ASP A 76 -8.12 16.85 9.00
C ASP A 76 -7.18 16.88 7.78
N ARG A 77 -7.70 16.45 6.64
CA ARG A 77 -7.00 16.46 5.35
C ARG A 77 -6.49 17.85 4.97
N SER A 78 -7.22 18.92 5.31
CA SER A 78 -6.83 20.30 4.95
C SER A 78 -5.54 20.77 5.61
N GLU A 79 -5.14 20.13 6.71
CA GLU A 79 -3.89 20.42 7.43
C GLU A 79 -2.68 19.68 6.80
N VAL A 80 -2.95 18.70 5.93
CA VAL A 80 -1.92 17.89 5.26
C VAL A 80 -1.41 18.63 4.02
N PRO A 81 -0.09 18.72 3.79
CA PRO A 81 0.46 19.28 2.55
C PRO A 81 -0.14 18.63 1.30
N ALA A 82 -0.42 19.43 0.27
CA ALA A 82 -1.19 18.98 -0.91
C ALA A 82 -0.62 17.71 -1.57
N TYR A 83 0.70 17.57 -1.65
CA TYR A 83 1.37 16.41 -2.23
C TYR A 83 1.14 15.12 -1.40
N ALA A 84 0.95 15.24 -0.09
CA ALA A 84 0.78 14.15 0.86
C ALA A 84 -0.69 13.75 1.09
N GLN A 85 -1.64 14.58 0.67
CA GLN A 85 -3.08 14.35 0.89
C GLN A 85 -3.59 13.06 0.25
N LEU A 86 -2.97 12.59 -0.84
CA LEU A 86 -3.39 11.35 -1.49
C LEU A 86 -3.04 10.12 -0.64
N GLY A 87 -1.83 10.07 -0.08
CA GLY A 87 -1.40 9.04 0.87
C GLY A 87 -2.25 9.06 2.13
N PHE A 88 -2.45 10.24 2.73
CA PHE A 88 -3.32 10.42 3.90
C PHE A 88 -4.74 9.87 3.67
N ASN A 89 -5.36 10.18 2.53
CA ASN A 89 -6.68 9.68 2.18
C ASN A 89 -6.71 8.16 2.08
N LEU A 90 -5.65 7.54 1.56
CA LEU A 90 -5.54 6.09 1.48
C LEU A 90 -5.42 5.47 2.87
N ILE A 91 -4.58 6.04 3.76
CA ILE A 91 -4.44 5.63 5.16
C ILE A 91 -5.81 5.63 5.86
N LYS A 92 -6.54 6.75 5.81
CA LYS A 92 -7.87 6.87 6.43
C LYS A 92 -8.90 5.92 5.82
N LYS A 93 -8.80 5.64 4.51
CA LYS A 93 -9.64 4.63 3.86
C LYS A 93 -9.34 3.22 4.37
N ILE A 94 -8.06 2.85 4.49
CA ILE A 94 -7.64 1.55 5.01
C ILE A 94 -8.12 1.40 6.45
N GLU A 95 -7.88 2.41 7.30
CA GLU A 95 -8.30 2.44 8.70
C GLU A 95 -9.80 2.11 8.84
N ARG A 96 -10.65 2.84 8.10
CA ARG A 96 -12.10 2.61 8.11
C ARG A 96 -12.47 1.18 7.69
N LEU A 97 -11.90 0.68 6.58
CA LEU A 97 -12.18 -0.67 6.08
C LEU A 97 -11.69 -1.75 7.04
N PHE A 98 -10.54 -1.54 7.67
CA PHE A 98 -9.92 -2.47 8.58
C PHE A 98 -10.74 -2.65 9.86
N LEU A 99 -11.23 -1.55 10.41
CA LEU A 99 -12.11 -1.52 11.58
C LEU A 99 -13.50 -2.08 11.28
N ALA A 100 -13.98 -1.93 10.05
CA ALA A 100 -15.24 -2.52 9.60
C ALA A 100 -15.14 -4.02 9.28
N GLY A 101 -13.93 -4.60 9.27
CA GLY A 101 -13.72 -6.02 8.96
C GLY A 101 -13.88 -6.37 7.47
N GLU A 102 -13.72 -5.38 6.59
CA GLU A 102 -14.02 -5.50 5.15
C GLU A 102 -12.89 -6.13 4.33
N PHE A 103 -11.74 -6.40 4.95
CA PHE A 103 -10.63 -7.08 4.28
C PHE A 103 -10.77 -8.61 4.41
N PRO A 104 -10.53 -9.38 3.33
CA PRO A 104 -10.43 -10.83 3.40
C PRO A 104 -9.44 -11.30 4.47
N ALA A 105 -9.72 -12.48 5.03
CA ALA A 105 -8.80 -13.15 5.92
C ALA A 105 -7.46 -13.44 5.21
N SER A 106 -6.38 -13.41 5.98
CA SER A 106 -5.02 -13.54 5.48
C SER A 106 -4.36 -14.78 6.09
N ASP A 107 -3.68 -15.59 5.29
CA ASP A 107 -2.74 -16.60 5.79
C ASP A 107 -1.36 -15.98 6.12
N LEU A 108 -1.07 -14.82 5.54
CA LEU A 108 0.12 -14.02 5.82
C LEU A 108 0.03 -13.32 7.16
N GLY A 109 1.17 -13.21 7.84
CA GLY A 109 1.32 -12.40 9.03
C GLY A 109 2.03 -11.08 8.77
N TYR A 110 1.78 -10.09 9.61
CA TYR A 110 2.49 -8.81 9.63
C TYR A 110 2.52 -8.23 11.04
N ASP A 111 3.70 -7.82 11.51
CA ASP A 111 3.90 -7.19 12.81
C ASP A 111 4.33 -5.73 12.66
N PRO A 112 3.48 -4.76 13.04
CA PRO A 112 3.80 -3.33 12.95
C PRO A 112 4.69 -2.83 14.09
N SER A 113 5.15 -3.67 15.02
CA SER A 113 5.86 -3.26 16.24
C SER A 113 7.04 -2.32 15.98
N ARG A 114 7.77 -2.51 14.89
CA ARG A 114 8.88 -1.63 14.47
C ARG A 114 8.39 -0.24 14.04
N GLU A 115 7.26 -0.18 13.34
CA GLU A 115 6.67 1.04 12.78
C GLU A 115 6.11 1.96 13.88
N LEU A 116 5.70 1.38 15.02
CA LEU A 116 5.20 2.13 16.17
C LEU A 116 6.23 3.10 16.76
N LEU A 117 7.53 2.88 16.50
CA LEU A 117 8.63 3.65 17.08
C LEU A 117 9.15 4.76 16.16
N VAL A 118 8.81 4.72 14.87
CA VAL A 118 9.43 5.60 13.84
C VAL A 118 9.08 7.07 14.04
N TYR A 119 7.89 7.36 14.57
CA TYR A 119 7.36 8.72 14.75
C TYR A 119 6.92 8.98 16.21
N ALA A 120 7.68 8.45 17.17
CA ALA A 120 7.33 8.54 18.59
C ALA A 120 7.33 9.98 19.16
N ASP A 121 8.04 10.91 18.49
CA ASP A 121 8.14 12.32 18.82
C ASP A 121 7.08 13.20 18.14
N VAL A 122 6.31 12.64 17.20
CA VAL A 122 5.26 13.37 16.47
C VAL A 122 4.06 13.62 17.41
N PRO A 123 3.55 14.86 17.50
CA PRO A 123 2.35 15.16 18.29
C PRO A 123 1.16 14.31 17.85
N VAL A 124 0.46 13.69 18.80
CA VAL A 124 -0.69 12.83 18.51
C VAL A 124 -1.99 13.61 18.65
N VAL A 125 -2.59 13.97 17.52
CA VAL A 125 -3.91 14.63 17.44
C VAL A 125 -5.00 13.60 17.12
N SER A 126 -4.75 12.73 16.15
CA SER A 126 -5.61 11.62 15.70
C SER A 126 -4.91 10.30 15.99
N PRO A 127 -5.15 9.64 17.14
CA PRO A 127 -4.42 8.45 17.53
C PRO A 127 -4.76 7.25 16.64
N VAL A 128 -3.74 6.45 16.32
CA VAL A 128 -3.94 5.16 15.62
C VAL A 128 -4.84 4.24 16.47
N PRO A 129 -5.89 3.63 15.89
CA PRO A 129 -6.73 2.65 16.58
C PRO A 129 -5.95 1.42 17.07
N ALA A 130 -6.31 0.87 18.23
CA ALA A 130 -5.60 -0.26 18.84
C ALA A 130 -5.49 -1.48 17.90
N ALA A 131 -6.56 -1.79 17.15
CA ALA A 131 -6.60 -2.92 16.22
C ALA A 131 -5.55 -2.82 15.09
N LEU A 132 -5.12 -1.62 14.72
CA LEU A 132 -4.08 -1.40 13.70
C LEU A 132 -2.66 -1.44 14.28
N LYS A 133 -2.51 -1.50 15.61
CA LYS A 133 -1.20 -1.69 16.28
C LYS A 133 -0.93 -3.15 16.61
N SER A 134 -1.95 -4.00 16.52
CA SER A 134 -1.81 -5.41 16.86
C SER A 134 -1.24 -6.20 15.68
N PRO A 135 -0.30 -7.13 15.93
CA PRO A 135 0.21 -7.99 14.88
C PRO A 135 -0.90 -8.90 14.36
N ILE A 136 -0.84 -9.21 13.06
CA ILE A 136 -1.62 -10.30 12.46
C ILE A 136 -0.70 -11.52 12.45
N PRO A 137 -1.03 -12.60 13.19
CA PRO A 137 -0.27 -13.84 13.12
C PRO A 137 -0.48 -14.51 11.77
N GLY A 138 0.55 -15.17 11.26
CA GLY A 138 0.49 -15.89 9.99
C GLY A 138 1.87 -16.19 9.44
N ARG A 139 1.88 -16.82 8.27
CA ARG A 139 3.09 -17.15 7.53
C ARG A 139 3.85 -15.88 7.16
N GLN A 140 5.16 -15.88 7.39
CA GLN A 140 6.03 -14.78 6.99
C GLN A 140 6.54 -15.03 5.57
N ILE A 141 6.64 -13.96 4.77
CA ILE A 141 7.26 -14.03 3.45
C ILE A 141 8.78 -13.89 3.57
N ASP A 142 9.51 -14.51 2.65
CA ASP A 142 10.92 -14.19 2.41
C ASP A 142 11.00 -13.03 1.40
N LEU A 143 10.94 -11.80 1.91
CA LEU A 143 10.90 -10.60 1.08
C LEU A 143 12.07 -10.55 0.09
N ALA A 144 13.29 -10.84 0.55
CA ALA A 144 14.49 -10.76 -0.27
C ALA A 144 14.45 -11.74 -1.44
N SER A 145 13.96 -12.96 -1.20
CA SER A 145 13.79 -13.95 -2.27
C SER A 145 12.67 -13.57 -3.25
N LEU A 146 11.54 -13.04 -2.77
CA LEU A 146 10.43 -12.64 -3.64
C LEU A 146 10.75 -11.42 -4.50
N THR A 147 11.58 -10.50 -3.99
CA THR A 147 11.98 -9.28 -4.70
C THR A 147 13.35 -9.40 -5.37
N ALA A 148 13.89 -10.61 -5.51
CA ALA A 148 15.14 -10.82 -6.23
C ALA A 148 14.98 -10.36 -7.69
N GLY A 149 15.88 -9.49 -8.16
CA GLY A 149 15.81 -8.92 -9.51
C GLY A 149 14.75 -7.84 -9.71
N TRP A 150 14.19 -7.29 -8.63
CA TRP A 150 13.37 -6.09 -8.71
C TRP A 150 14.25 -4.85 -8.83
N GLU A 151 13.78 -3.89 -9.60
CA GLU A 151 14.44 -2.60 -9.83
C GLU A 151 13.46 -1.49 -9.47
N ASN A 152 13.88 -0.55 -8.61
CA ASN A 152 13.05 0.56 -8.14
C ASN A 152 11.70 0.09 -7.55
N GLY A 153 11.70 -1.03 -6.84
CA GLY A 153 10.52 -1.53 -6.13
C GLY A 153 9.46 -2.22 -6.99
N VAL A 154 9.81 -2.62 -8.23
CA VAL A 154 8.98 -3.46 -9.12
C VAL A 154 9.82 -4.52 -9.83
N PRO A 155 9.24 -5.61 -10.35
CA PRO A 155 9.98 -6.55 -11.20
C PRO A 155 10.62 -5.87 -12.43
N ALA A 156 11.88 -6.21 -12.76
CA ALA A 156 12.62 -5.55 -13.84
C ALA A 156 11.93 -5.59 -15.22
N PHE A 157 11.13 -6.63 -15.50
CA PHE A 157 10.40 -6.75 -16.77
C PHE A 157 9.40 -5.60 -17.00
N ILE A 158 8.93 -4.94 -15.93
CA ILE A 158 8.05 -3.77 -16.05
C ILE A 158 8.74 -2.66 -16.84
N TRP A 159 10.03 -2.42 -16.58
CA TRP A 159 10.82 -1.42 -17.30
C TRP A 159 11.04 -1.81 -18.76
N THR A 160 11.36 -3.09 -19.00
CA THR A 160 11.49 -3.62 -20.37
C THR A 160 10.21 -3.43 -21.20
N GLU A 161 9.05 -3.67 -20.58
CA GLU A 161 7.75 -3.52 -21.24
C GLU A 161 7.39 -2.05 -21.50
N LEU A 162 7.78 -1.13 -20.61
CA LEU A 162 7.61 0.32 -20.84
C LEU A 162 8.46 0.82 -22.00
N ASP A 163 9.72 0.42 -22.04
CA ASP A 163 10.65 0.75 -23.12
C ASP A 163 10.12 0.25 -24.47
N ALA A 164 9.61 -1.00 -24.50
CA ALA A 164 9.00 -1.59 -25.69
C ALA A 164 7.74 -0.82 -26.17
N ARG A 165 6.98 -0.22 -25.24
CA ARG A 165 5.79 0.59 -25.53
C ARG A 165 6.13 2.03 -25.94
N GLY A 166 7.41 2.38 -26.08
CA GLY A 166 7.85 3.74 -26.38
C GLY A 166 7.48 4.75 -25.30
N SER A 167 7.14 4.27 -24.10
CA SER A 167 6.76 5.10 -22.95
C SER A 167 7.99 5.29 -22.06
N VAL A 168 8.83 6.23 -22.51
CA VAL A 168 9.83 7.05 -21.78
C VAL A 168 11.29 6.83 -22.19
N ARG A 169 11.82 7.80 -22.96
CA ARG A 169 12.80 8.76 -22.41
C ARG A 169 12.40 10.17 -22.86
N ALA A 170 11.98 11.00 -21.90
CA ALA A 170 12.03 12.46 -21.96
C ALA A 170 12.60 12.95 -20.64
#